data_AF-A0A8X7N4G6-F1
#
_entry.id   AF-A0A8X7N4G6-F1
#
_cell.length_a   1.000
_cell.length_b   1.000
_cell.length_c   1.000
_cell.angle_alpha   90.00
_cell.angle_beta   90.00
_cell.angle_gamma   90.00
#
_symmetry.space_group_name_H-M   'P 1'
#
loop_
_entity.id
_entity.type
_entity.pdbx_description
1 polymer ?
#
loop_
_entity_poly.entity_id
_entity_poly.type
_entity_poly.pdbx_seq_one_letter_code
_entity_poly.pdbx_strand_id
1 'polypeptide(L)'
;MERPPEVYNLEKKLYNKSKELLPPLTSDIDPGAQIFAKLATDMKTGEIRIKLLGDLFVDIMANDLPVLSPHDCAGVPRITLTAIDSYIACWNNNVWLVDIVLPSSKTSIRAVLKTVRVPESGQISGDDAEWTATALREVKTLSSLPSHPNVIPAPLALVTLQPPQCTQRTPDAHSKLIGMVLPYYNGGSYRDVGQKTDDDLKRRLRHGYEFASAVQHTNRNGIYVGDLGLHNIALTAPPPNDHIVLIDFELVPMYVNLHGPDAPEASGHWEISMHDGRSIYRHCETPINKSKTIREEWAANSDALERLEVFGVGCSLAAMVQCPVYFPWLDSFTSMSFNLHGKGPETPRPYANTTWEAKVPQKFCDLVQRCCSYDPRDRLLLDEVVAKLEQWA
;
A
#
# COMPACT_ATOMS: atom_id res chain seq x y z
N MET A 1 23.01 -11.23 -7.99
CA MET A 1 24.08 -10.92 -8.96
C MET A 1 24.03 -9.43 -9.22
N GLU A 2 25.12 -8.71 -9.00
CA GLU A 2 25.21 -7.30 -9.37
C GLU A 2 25.20 -7.17 -10.90
N ARG A 3 24.46 -6.18 -11.43
CA ARG A 3 24.43 -5.92 -12.88
C ARG A 3 25.81 -5.43 -13.33
N PRO A 4 26.32 -5.87 -14.49
CA PRO A 4 27.61 -5.41 -15.01
C PRO A 4 27.63 -3.87 -15.19
N PRO A 5 28.75 -3.19 -14.87
CA PRO A 5 28.90 -1.73 -15.04
C PRO A 5 28.55 -1.22 -16.45
N GLU A 6 28.75 -2.06 -17.47
CA GLU A 6 28.40 -1.77 -18.86
C GLU A 6 26.90 -1.57 -19.06
N VAL A 7 26.07 -2.35 -18.35
CA VAL A 7 24.61 -2.22 -18.39
C VAL A 7 24.18 -0.88 -17.81
N TYR A 8 24.76 -0.50 -16.66
CA TYR A 8 24.46 0.79 -16.04
C TYR A 8 24.84 1.98 -16.92
N ASN A 9 26.02 1.91 -17.55
CA ASN A 9 26.46 2.94 -18.49
C ASN A 9 25.53 3.05 -19.70
N LEU A 10 25.04 1.92 -20.20
CA LEU A 10 24.07 1.89 -21.30
C LEU A 10 22.73 2.48 -20.89
N GLU A 11 22.17 2.09 -19.74
CA GLU A 11 20.92 2.64 -19.18
C GLU A 11 21.01 4.17 -19.02
N LYS A 12 22.11 4.67 -18.45
CA LYS A 12 22.36 6.10 -18.30
C LYS A 12 22.44 6.83 -19.65
N LYS A 13 23.10 6.21 -20.64
CA LYS A 13 23.17 6.75 -22.01
C LYS A 13 21.80 6.82 -22.67
N LEU A 14 21.00 5.77 -22.55
CA LEU A 14 19.64 5.70 -23.10
C LEU A 14 18.72 6.72 -22.43
N TYR A 15 18.79 6.85 -21.11
CA TYR A 15 18.04 7.85 -20.33
C TYR A 15 18.40 9.30 -20.73
N ASN A 16 19.68 9.59 -20.92
CA ASN A 16 20.08 10.91 -21.39
C ASN A 16 19.59 11.18 -22.82
N LYS A 17 19.64 10.15 -23.69
CA LYS A 17 19.13 10.27 -25.06
C LYS A 17 17.61 10.48 -25.08
N SER A 18 16.87 9.86 -24.18
CA SER A 18 15.42 10.08 -24.11
C SER A 18 15.07 11.52 -23.70
N LYS A 19 15.81 12.12 -22.76
CA LYS A 19 15.64 13.53 -22.39
C LYS A 19 15.88 14.52 -23.53
N GLU A 20 16.83 14.20 -24.40
CA GLU A 20 17.12 15.01 -25.59
C GLU A 20 16.02 14.89 -26.64
N LEU A 21 15.53 13.67 -26.89
CA LEU A 21 14.66 13.36 -28.02
C LEU A 21 13.15 13.49 -27.72
N LEU A 22 12.71 13.42 -26.46
CA LEU A 22 11.29 13.48 -26.09
C LEU A 22 10.65 14.88 -26.28
N PRO A 23 11.24 15.98 -25.79
CA PRO A 23 10.54 17.28 -25.74
C PRO A 23 9.98 17.78 -27.08
N PRO A 24 10.68 17.63 -28.23
CA PRO A 24 10.13 18.03 -29.53
C PRO A 24 8.91 17.23 -29.97
N LEU A 25 8.70 16.03 -29.42
CA LEU A 25 7.62 15.13 -29.80
C LEU A 25 6.34 15.34 -28.97
N THR A 26 6.40 16.15 -27.91
CA THR A 26 5.28 16.33 -26.97
C THR A 26 4.55 17.66 -27.11
N SER A 27 4.81 18.44 -28.16
CA SER A 27 4.22 19.77 -28.34
C SER A 27 2.71 19.77 -28.56
N ASP A 28 2.19 18.70 -29.17
CA ASP A 28 0.77 18.57 -29.56
C ASP A 28 0.00 17.64 -28.61
N ILE A 29 0.57 17.34 -27.44
CA ILE A 29 0.03 16.41 -26.46
C ILE A 29 -0.77 17.18 -25.40
N ASP A 30 -1.91 16.62 -25.00
CA ASP A 30 -2.76 17.22 -23.98
C ASP A 30 -2.01 17.39 -22.63
N PRO A 31 -2.23 18.50 -21.92
CA PRO A 31 -1.66 18.69 -20.58
C PRO A 31 -2.01 17.53 -19.66
N GLY A 32 -1.02 17.04 -18.91
CA GLY A 32 -1.18 15.93 -17.96
C GLY A 32 -1.21 14.54 -18.59
N ALA A 33 -1.14 14.40 -19.91
CA ALA A 33 -1.05 13.10 -20.57
C ALA A 33 0.19 12.31 -20.08
N GLN A 34 0.02 11.00 -19.91
CA GLN A 34 1.12 10.09 -19.63
C GLN A 34 1.48 9.34 -20.91
N ILE A 35 2.69 9.56 -21.43
CA ILE A 35 3.06 9.10 -22.77
C ILE A 35 3.90 7.85 -22.70
N PHE A 36 3.49 6.84 -23.47
CA PHE A 36 4.28 5.63 -23.65
C PHE A 36 5.14 5.79 -24.91
N ALA A 37 6.46 5.64 -24.74
CA ALA A 37 7.43 5.87 -25.79
C ALA A 37 8.51 4.77 -25.80
N LYS A 38 8.94 4.38 -27.00
CA LYS A 38 9.97 3.36 -27.19
C LYS A 38 11.21 3.96 -27.85
N LEU A 39 12.37 3.70 -27.26
CA LEU A 39 13.65 3.93 -27.93
C LEU A 39 13.87 2.84 -28.98
N ALA A 40 14.14 3.26 -30.22
CA ALA A 40 14.41 2.38 -31.34
C ALA A 40 15.72 2.79 -32.02
N THR A 41 16.50 1.82 -32.46
CA THR A 41 17.70 2.07 -33.27
C THR A 41 17.33 1.89 -34.74
N ASP A 42 17.59 2.91 -35.55
CA ASP A 42 17.51 2.80 -37.00
C ASP A 42 18.58 1.82 -37.47
N MET A 43 18.17 0.68 -38.03
CA MET A 43 19.07 -0.39 -38.43
C MET A 43 19.97 -0.01 -39.62
N LYS A 44 19.66 1.07 -40.35
CA LYS A 44 20.45 1.54 -41.48
C LYS A 44 21.47 2.59 -41.05
N THR A 45 21.10 3.50 -40.16
CA THR A 45 21.97 4.62 -39.74
C THR A 45 22.66 4.38 -38.39
N GLY A 46 22.19 3.41 -37.61
CA GLY A 46 22.61 3.18 -36.23
C GLY A 46 22.12 4.25 -35.24
N GLU A 47 21.27 5.18 -35.70
CA GLU A 47 20.80 6.31 -34.90
C GLU A 47 19.69 5.87 -33.94
N ILE A 48 19.76 6.34 -32.69
CA ILE A 48 18.70 6.13 -31.70
C ILE A 48 17.62 7.18 -31.93
N ARG A 49 16.37 6.74 -32.09
CA ARG A 49 15.17 7.57 -32.22
C ARG A 49 14.13 7.19 -31.18
N ILE A 50 13.21 8.10 -30.92
CA ILE A 50 12.01 7.82 -30.13
C ILE A 50 10.84 7.58 -31.06
N LYS A 51 10.13 6.49 -30.81
CA LYS A 51 8.81 6.25 -31.35
C LYS A 51 7.79 6.47 -30.23
N LEU A 52 6.98 7.52 -30.36
CA LEU A 52 5.79 7.67 -29.51
C LEU A 52 4.81 6.56 -29.87
N LEU A 53 4.31 5.87 -28.85
CA LEU A 53 3.29 4.83 -29.01
C LEU A 53 1.89 5.40 -28.77
N GLY A 54 1.77 6.45 -27.95
CA GLY A 54 0.54 7.20 -27.73
C GLY A 54 0.41 7.70 -26.30
N ASP A 55 -0.72 8.34 -26.01
CA ASP A 55 -1.18 8.53 -24.65
C ASP A 55 -1.56 7.18 -24.05
N LEU A 56 -0.97 6.88 -22.90
CA LEU A 56 -1.11 5.61 -22.23
C LEU A 56 -2.58 5.28 -21.90
N PHE A 57 -3.35 6.24 -21.42
CA PHE A 57 -4.72 5.98 -20.99
C PHE A 57 -5.73 6.15 -22.10
N VAL A 58 -5.45 7.00 -23.09
CA VAL A 58 -6.35 7.26 -24.23
C VAL A 58 -6.12 6.26 -25.37
N ASP A 59 -4.87 6.02 -25.76
CA ASP A 59 -4.56 5.23 -26.95
C ASP A 59 -4.28 3.75 -26.64
N ILE A 60 -3.77 3.46 -25.44
CA ILE A 60 -3.32 2.10 -25.07
C ILE A 60 -4.32 1.42 -24.14
N MET A 61 -4.59 2.00 -22.96
CA MET A 61 -5.38 1.35 -21.91
C MET A 61 -6.88 1.62 -22.01
N ALA A 62 -7.34 2.50 -22.91
CA ALA A 62 -8.72 2.99 -22.91
C ALA A 62 -9.76 1.87 -22.91
N ASN A 63 -9.52 0.72 -23.53
CA ASN A 63 -10.47 -0.39 -23.54
C ASN A 63 -10.53 -1.15 -22.20
N ASP A 64 -9.40 -1.23 -21.51
CA ASP A 64 -9.19 -2.08 -20.34
C ASP A 64 -9.36 -1.33 -19.01
N LEU A 65 -9.44 0.01 -19.05
CA LEU A 65 -9.75 0.81 -17.86
C LEU A 65 -11.11 0.43 -17.25
N PRO A 66 -11.24 0.41 -15.90
CA PRO A 66 -12.47 0.03 -15.22
C PRO A 66 -13.59 1.01 -15.54
N VAL A 67 -14.79 0.48 -15.76
CA VAL A 67 -15.99 1.28 -15.98
C VAL A 67 -16.54 1.80 -14.65
N LEU A 68 -16.79 3.10 -14.58
CA LEU A 68 -17.46 3.77 -13.46
C LEU A 68 -18.86 4.19 -13.87
N SER A 69 -19.88 3.69 -13.17
CA SER A 69 -21.24 4.21 -13.26
C SER A 69 -21.34 5.62 -12.67
N PRO A 70 -22.34 6.44 -13.01
CA PRO A 70 -22.55 7.75 -12.39
C PRO A 70 -22.75 7.71 -10.87
N HIS A 71 -23.20 6.57 -10.33
CA HIS A 71 -23.48 6.39 -8.91
C HIS A 71 -22.28 5.88 -8.10
N ASP A 72 -21.27 5.30 -8.76
CA ASP A 72 -20.04 4.88 -8.08
C ASP A 72 -19.34 6.10 -7.46
N CYS A 73 -19.03 5.99 -6.17
CA CYS A 73 -18.32 7.00 -5.37
C CYS A 73 -19.02 8.38 -5.40
N ALA A 74 -20.34 8.37 -5.25
CA ALA A 74 -21.15 9.59 -5.19
C ALA A 74 -20.57 10.59 -4.17
N GLY A 75 -20.38 11.84 -4.60
CA GLY A 75 -19.78 12.91 -3.79
C GLY A 75 -18.30 13.15 -4.05
N VAL A 76 -17.58 12.23 -4.71
CA VAL A 76 -16.20 12.46 -5.15
C VAL A 76 -16.21 13.11 -6.54
N PRO A 77 -15.58 14.28 -6.75
CA PRO A 77 -15.58 14.95 -8.03
C PRO A 77 -14.79 14.16 -9.08
N ARG A 78 -15.22 14.23 -10.35
CA ARG A 78 -14.54 13.59 -11.48
C ARG A 78 -13.79 14.64 -12.30
N ILE A 79 -12.52 14.38 -12.60
CA ILE A 79 -11.63 15.23 -13.39
C ILE A 79 -10.95 14.42 -14.49
N THR A 80 -10.30 15.11 -15.42
CA THR A 80 -9.43 14.54 -16.46
C THR A 80 -7.97 14.82 -16.11
N LEU A 81 -7.04 14.18 -16.83
CA LEU A 81 -5.61 14.42 -16.65
C LEU A 81 -5.20 15.89 -16.90
N THR A 82 -5.96 16.63 -17.69
CA THR A 82 -5.77 18.06 -17.94
C THR A 82 -5.89 18.96 -16.70
N ALA A 83 -6.36 18.42 -15.56
CA ALA A 83 -6.36 19.12 -14.29
C ALA A 83 -4.97 19.16 -13.61
N ILE A 84 -4.02 18.36 -14.10
CA ILE A 84 -2.65 18.28 -13.58
C ILE A 84 -1.83 19.43 -14.15
N ASP A 85 -1.35 20.31 -13.27
CA ASP A 85 -0.48 21.43 -13.64
C ASP A 85 0.97 20.95 -13.83
N SER A 86 1.45 20.06 -12.96
CA SER A 86 2.81 19.53 -13.08
C SER A 86 3.00 18.17 -12.41
N TYR A 87 3.90 17.37 -12.99
CA TYR A 87 4.44 16.15 -12.37
C TYR A 87 5.74 16.48 -11.65
N ILE A 88 5.82 16.13 -10.37
CA ILE A 88 6.93 16.51 -9.49
C ILE A 88 7.85 15.33 -9.26
N ALA A 89 7.28 14.18 -8.92
CA ALA A 89 8.01 12.95 -8.66
C ALA A 89 7.15 11.73 -8.98
N CYS A 90 7.82 10.61 -9.26
CA CYS A 90 7.23 9.29 -9.41
C CYS A 90 7.83 8.43 -8.29
N TRP A 91 7.00 7.92 -7.37
CA TRP A 91 7.47 7.07 -6.26
C TRP A 91 7.36 5.58 -6.59
N ASN A 92 6.34 5.23 -7.35
CA ASN A 92 6.13 3.92 -7.93
C ASN A 92 5.52 4.12 -9.32
N ASN A 93 5.56 3.11 -10.19
CA ASN A 93 5.15 3.22 -11.61
C ASN A 93 3.74 3.81 -11.83
N ASN A 94 2.89 3.80 -10.79
CA ASN A 94 1.53 4.35 -10.80
C ASN A 94 1.24 5.33 -9.66
N VAL A 95 2.23 5.78 -8.88
CA VAL A 95 2.05 6.73 -7.76
C VAL A 95 2.93 7.95 -7.97
N TRP A 96 2.27 9.08 -8.19
CA TRP A 96 2.90 10.33 -8.60
C TRP A 96 2.62 11.44 -7.59
N LEU A 97 3.62 12.27 -7.32
CA LEU A 97 3.44 13.56 -6.66
C LEU A 97 3.16 14.61 -7.74
N VAL A 98 2.04 15.31 -7.63
CA VAL A 98 1.57 16.26 -8.65
C VAL A 98 1.11 17.59 -8.04
N ASP A 99 1.18 18.63 -8.85
CA ASP A 99 0.35 19.82 -8.69
C ASP A 99 -0.94 19.66 -9.49
N ILE A 100 -2.07 19.96 -8.86
CA ILE A 100 -3.37 19.72 -9.46
C ILE A 100 -4.41 20.78 -9.05
N VAL A 101 -5.26 21.16 -10.00
CA VAL A 101 -6.41 22.03 -9.76
C VAL A 101 -7.67 21.18 -9.57
N LEU A 102 -8.19 21.14 -8.34
CA LEU A 102 -9.44 20.46 -8.03
C LEU A 102 -10.66 21.33 -8.36
N PRO A 103 -11.83 20.76 -8.70
CA PRO A 103 -13.02 21.57 -9.06
C PRO A 103 -13.50 22.53 -7.95
N SER A 104 -13.20 22.21 -6.69
CA SER A 104 -13.54 23.03 -5.53
C SER A 104 -12.61 24.24 -5.34
N SER A 105 -11.51 24.32 -6.09
CA SER A 105 -10.44 25.31 -5.93
C SER A 105 -9.99 25.88 -7.28
N LYS A 106 -9.60 27.16 -7.32
CA LYS A 106 -8.90 27.73 -8.49
C LYS A 106 -7.38 27.73 -8.34
N THR A 107 -6.89 27.38 -7.16
CA THR A 107 -5.46 27.31 -6.87
C THR A 107 -5.00 25.86 -6.91
N SER A 108 -3.86 25.65 -7.54
CA SER A 108 -3.17 24.37 -7.55
C SER A 108 -2.82 23.94 -6.12
N ILE A 109 -2.96 22.65 -5.85
CA ILE A 109 -2.52 22.04 -4.60
C ILE A 109 -1.55 20.89 -4.89
N ARG A 110 -0.68 20.62 -3.92
CA ARG A 110 0.16 19.42 -3.94
C ARG A 110 -0.65 18.21 -3.51
N ALA A 111 -0.71 17.17 -4.35
CA ALA A 111 -1.48 15.96 -4.09
C ALA A 111 -0.75 14.70 -4.61
N VAL A 112 -1.26 13.54 -4.22
CA VAL A 112 -0.79 12.24 -4.74
C VAL A 112 -1.77 11.78 -5.80
N LEU A 113 -1.28 11.49 -7.00
CA LEU A 113 -2.04 10.82 -8.06
C LEU A 113 -1.67 9.34 -8.05
N LYS A 114 -2.63 8.47 -7.72
CA LYS A 114 -2.50 7.02 -7.85
C LYS A 114 -3.30 6.56 -9.07
N THR A 115 -2.63 6.15 -10.13
CA THR A 115 -3.27 5.61 -11.34
C THR A 115 -3.46 4.11 -11.23
N VAL A 116 -4.26 3.54 -12.13
CA VAL A 116 -4.21 2.10 -12.41
C VAL A 116 -2.77 1.71 -12.73
N ARG A 117 -2.38 0.48 -12.37
CA ARG A 117 -1.04 -0.01 -12.71
C ARG A 117 -0.92 -0.18 -14.22
N VAL A 118 0.25 0.22 -14.72
CA VAL A 118 0.56 0.29 -16.13
C VAL A 118 1.38 -0.94 -16.51
N PRO A 119 1.06 -1.65 -17.60
CA PRO A 119 1.89 -2.76 -18.06
C PRO A 119 3.28 -2.27 -18.46
N GLU A 120 4.34 -2.89 -17.93
CA GLU A 120 5.73 -2.52 -18.22
C GLU A 120 6.07 -2.59 -19.72
N SER A 121 5.42 -3.50 -20.44
CA SER A 121 5.62 -3.73 -21.88
C SER A 121 4.74 -2.86 -22.77
N GLY A 122 3.78 -2.13 -22.20
CA GLY A 122 2.70 -1.46 -22.94
C GLY A 122 1.65 -2.43 -23.51
N GLN A 123 1.71 -3.73 -23.18
CA GLN A 123 0.70 -4.73 -23.51
C GLN A 123 0.08 -5.27 -22.23
N ILE A 124 -1.25 -5.26 -22.18
CA ILE A 124 -2.02 -5.74 -21.02
C ILE A 124 -2.09 -7.26 -21.05
N SER A 125 -1.53 -7.90 -20.02
CA SER A 125 -1.63 -9.32 -19.73
C SER A 125 -2.87 -9.63 -18.87
N GLY A 126 -3.16 -10.92 -18.66
CA GLY A 126 -4.25 -11.34 -17.75
C GLY A 126 -4.04 -10.85 -16.31
N ASP A 127 -2.80 -10.83 -15.84
CA ASP A 127 -2.45 -10.33 -14.51
C ASP A 127 -2.70 -8.81 -14.39
N ASP A 128 -2.45 -8.06 -15.46
CA ASP A 128 -2.70 -6.60 -15.51
C ASP A 128 -4.21 -6.25 -15.40
N ALA A 129 -5.09 -7.14 -15.87
CA ALA A 129 -6.54 -6.95 -15.74
C ALA A 129 -6.99 -7.07 -14.27
N GLU A 130 -6.38 -7.97 -13.48
CA GLU A 130 -6.64 -8.09 -12.04
C GLU A 130 -6.19 -6.83 -11.29
N TRP A 131 -4.99 -6.31 -11.61
CA TRP A 131 -4.48 -5.05 -11.05
C TRP A 131 -5.32 -3.82 -11.45
N THR A 132 -5.98 -3.88 -12.59
CA THR A 132 -6.89 -2.81 -13.00
C THR A 132 -8.20 -2.88 -12.18
N ALA A 133 -8.66 -4.08 -11.84
CA ALA A 133 -9.80 -4.28 -10.95
C ALA A 133 -9.51 -3.89 -9.49
N THR A 134 -8.27 -4.05 -8.99
CA THR A 134 -7.90 -3.62 -7.62
C THR A 134 -8.06 -2.12 -7.44
N ALA A 135 -7.69 -1.30 -8.43
CA ALA A 135 -7.84 0.15 -8.36
C ALA A 135 -9.30 0.59 -8.18
N LEU A 136 -10.25 -0.06 -8.85
CA LEU A 136 -11.68 0.23 -8.65
C LEU A 136 -12.15 -0.19 -7.25
N ARG A 137 -11.68 -1.34 -6.74
CA ARG A 137 -12.00 -1.78 -5.38
C ARG A 137 -11.46 -0.81 -4.33
N GLU A 138 -10.24 -0.33 -4.50
CA GLU A 138 -9.62 0.66 -3.61
C GLU A 138 -10.43 1.96 -3.58
N VAL A 139 -10.77 2.50 -4.75
CA VAL A 139 -11.58 3.72 -4.88
C VAL A 139 -12.94 3.57 -4.20
N LYS A 140 -13.63 2.43 -4.41
CA LYS A 140 -14.92 2.15 -3.76
C LYS A 140 -14.79 2.01 -2.25
N THR A 141 -13.74 1.34 -1.79
CA THR A 141 -13.44 1.15 -0.36
C THR A 141 -13.25 2.51 0.30
N LEU A 142 -12.32 3.32 -0.19
CA LEU A 142 -12.02 4.63 0.39
C LEU A 142 -13.21 5.60 0.33
N SER A 143 -14.03 5.52 -0.71
CA SER A 143 -15.21 6.39 -0.85
C SER A 143 -16.38 6.00 0.05
N SER A 144 -16.42 4.74 0.53
CA SER A 144 -17.50 4.22 1.38
C SER A 144 -17.11 4.14 2.86
N LEU A 145 -15.81 4.13 3.16
CA LEU A 145 -15.31 4.01 4.52
C LEU A 145 -15.61 5.30 5.31
N PRO A 146 -16.20 5.21 6.52
CA PRO A 146 -16.35 6.36 7.40
C PRO A 146 -15.00 7.00 7.73
N SER A 147 -14.98 8.32 7.95
CA SER A 147 -13.73 9.02 8.23
C SER A 147 -13.09 8.60 9.55
N HIS A 148 -11.76 8.52 9.57
CA HIS A 148 -10.95 8.29 10.76
C HIS A 148 -9.65 9.09 10.63
N PRO A 149 -9.14 9.73 11.70
CA PRO A 149 -7.95 10.60 11.60
C PRO A 149 -6.68 9.88 11.14
N ASN A 150 -6.57 8.57 11.41
CA ASN A 150 -5.42 7.74 11.05
C ASN A 150 -5.67 6.79 9.87
N VAL A 151 -6.72 7.03 9.08
CA VAL A 151 -6.95 6.31 7.81
C VAL A 151 -7.02 7.34 6.69
N ILE A 152 -6.42 7.03 5.54
CA ILE A 152 -6.47 7.93 4.40
C ILE A 152 -7.94 8.26 4.04
N PRO A 153 -8.30 9.55 3.87
CA PRO A 153 -9.68 9.90 3.59
C PRO A 153 -10.09 9.46 2.19
N ALA A 154 -11.38 9.58 1.90
CA ALA A 154 -11.91 9.43 0.55
C ALA A 154 -11.11 10.28 -0.46
N PRO A 155 -10.99 9.83 -1.72
CA PRO A 155 -10.24 10.57 -2.73
C PRO A 155 -10.72 12.00 -2.89
N LEU A 156 -9.78 12.91 -3.11
CA LEU A 156 -10.05 14.32 -3.40
C LEU A 156 -10.75 14.49 -4.76
N ALA A 157 -10.43 13.62 -5.71
CA ALA A 157 -11.08 13.49 -7.00
C ALA A 157 -10.79 12.13 -7.63
N LEU A 158 -11.65 11.70 -8.55
CA LEU A 158 -11.39 10.58 -9.46
C LEU A 158 -10.91 11.11 -10.80
N VAL A 159 -9.82 10.55 -11.31
CA VAL A 159 -9.32 10.85 -12.66
C VAL A 159 -9.96 9.88 -13.62
N THR A 160 -10.65 10.39 -14.64
CA THR A 160 -11.45 9.60 -15.55
C THR A 160 -11.21 9.97 -17.02
N LEU A 161 -11.33 8.98 -17.89
CA LEU A 161 -11.50 9.18 -19.32
C LEU A 161 -12.98 9.46 -19.59
N GLN A 162 -13.28 10.60 -20.21
CA GLN A 162 -14.64 10.89 -20.65
C GLN A 162 -15.00 10.05 -21.89
N PRO A 163 -16.26 9.57 -22.01
CA PRO A 163 -16.69 8.89 -23.21
C PRO A 163 -16.63 9.85 -24.41
N PRO A 164 -16.24 9.38 -25.61
CA PRO A 164 -16.15 10.21 -26.80
C PRO A 164 -17.51 10.87 -27.11
N GLN A 165 -17.48 12.14 -27.52
CA GLN A 165 -18.66 13.02 -27.66
C GLN A 165 -19.81 12.44 -28.50
N CYS A 166 -19.55 11.47 -29.38
CA CYS A 166 -20.59 10.82 -30.20
C CYS A 166 -21.52 9.85 -29.43
N THR A 167 -21.21 9.47 -28.19
CA THR A 167 -22.05 8.57 -27.38
C THR A 167 -22.88 9.29 -26.30
N GLN A 168 -22.84 10.63 -26.24
CA GLN A 168 -23.57 11.47 -25.26
C GLN A 168 -25.11 11.42 -25.35
N ARG A 169 -25.71 10.47 -26.08
CA ARG A 169 -27.17 10.36 -26.22
C ARG A 169 -27.87 9.57 -25.12
N THR A 170 -27.13 8.97 -24.20
CA THR A 170 -27.71 8.25 -23.05
C THR A 170 -27.35 8.94 -21.72
N PRO A 171 -28.32 9.16 -20.81
CA PRO A 171 -28.08 9.72 -19.47
C PRO A 171 -27.08 8.93 -18.61
N ASP A 172 -26.85 7.65 -18.95
CA ASP A 172 -25.96 6.73 -18.26
C ASP A 172 -24.56 6.68 -18.88
N ALA A 173 -23.99 7.84 -19.22
CA ALA A 173 -22.67 7.90 -19.82
C ALA A 173 -21.60 7.45 -18.81
N HIS A 174 -21.20 6.18 -18.89
CA HIS A 174 -20.15 5.63 -18.06
C HIS A 174 -18.79 6.24 -18.42
N SER A 175 -18.05 6.67 -17.39
CA SER A 175 -16.65 7.11 -17.52
C SER A 175 -15.71 5.94 -17.22
N LYS A 176 -14.48 5.97 -17.73
CA LYS A 176 -13.47 4.96 -17.36
C LYS A 176 -12.48 5.51 -16.34
N LEU A 177 -12.17 4.73 -15.29
CA LEU A 177 -11.27 5.13 -14.21
C LEU A 177 -9.82 5.07 -14.68
N ILE A 178 -9.11 6.21 -14.64
CA ILE A 178 -7.65 6.27 -14.81
C ILE A 178 -6.96 6.12 -13.46
N GLY A 179 -7.54 6.71 -12.41
CA GLY A 179 -6.94 6.74 -11.08
C GLY A 179 -7.69 7.64 -10.12
N MET A 180 -7.04 7.95 -9.01
CA MET A 180 -7.57 8.82 -7.97
C MET A 180 -6.52 9.79 -7.45
N VAL A 181 -7.02 10.92 -6.96
CA VAL A 181 -6.22 11.96 -6.31
C VAL A 181 -6.41 11.82 -4.80
N LEU A 182 -5.31 11.68 -4.10
CA LEU A 182 -5.24 11.49 -2.65
C LEU A 182 -4.50 12.68 -2.00
N PRO A 183 -4.75 12.96 -0.71
CA PRO A 183 -3.98 13.95 0.02
C PRO A 183 -2.48 13.64 0.01
N TYR A 184 -1.67 14.69 -0.12
CA TYR A 184 -0.23 14.58 0.09
C TYR A 184 0.11 14.88 1.56
N TYR A 185 0.91 14.01 2.16
CA TYR A 185 1.44 14.19 3.50
C TYR A 185 2.96 14.43 3.46
N ASN A 186 3.43 15.45 4.14
CA ASN A 186 4.82 15.92 4.06
C ASN A 186 5.67 15.54 5.29
N GLY A 187 5.21 14.61 6.13
CA GLY A 187 5.94 14.17 7.33
C GLY A 187 7.14 13.27 7.07
N GLY A 188 7.37 12.86 5.82
CA GLY A 188 8.50 12.04 5.42
C GLY A 188 8.28 10.55 5.66
N SER A 189 9.36 9.77 5.57
CA SER A 189 9.32 8.32 5.75
C SER A 189 9.24 7.95 7.23
N TYR A 190 8.44 6.94 7.58
CA TYR A 190 8.44 6.41 8.94
C TYR A 190 9.82 5.85 9.35
N ARG A 191 10.65 5.46 8.38
CA ARG A 191 12.04 5.01 8.63
C ARG A 191 12.91 6.10 9.27
N ASP A 192 12.55 7.37 9.11
CA ASP A 192 13.30 8.52 9.60
C ASP A 192 12.86 8.97 11.01
N VAL A 193 11.86 8.32 11.61
CA VAL A 193 11.46 8.58 13.01
C VAL A 193 12.64 8.23 13.92
N GLY A 194 12.98 9.11 14.87
CA GLY A 194 14.10 8.90 15.80
C GLY A 194 13.92 7.67 16.70
N GLN A 195 15.01 7.17 17.30
CA GLN A 195 15.02 5.99 18.19
C GLN A 195 16.09 6.11 19.29
N LYS A 196 16.31 7.32 19.79
CA LYS A 196 17.40 7.61 20.75
C LYS A 196 16.87 8.23 22.04
N THR A 197 15.91 9.14 21.93
CA THR A 197 15.41 9.94 23.05
C THR A 197 14.15 9.34 23.65
N ASP A 198 13.75 9.84 24.83
CA ASP A 198 12.48 9.42 25.44
C ASP A 198 11.28 10.02 24.68
N ASP A 199 11.47 11.18 24.04
CA ASP A 199 10.48 11.78 23.14
C ASP A 199 10.27 10.92 21.88
N ASP A 200 11.34 10.34 21.34
CA ASP A 200 11.26 9.37 20.23
C ASP A 200 10.40 8.17 20.64
N LEU A 201 10.60 7.66 21.86
CA LEU A 201 9.86 6.51 22.36
C LEU A 201 8.38 6.85 22.56
N LYS A 202 8.10 7.99 23.21
CA LYS A 202 6.73 8.48 23.40
C LYS A 202 6.01 8.63 22.07
N ARG A 203 6.66 9.23 21.08
CA ARG A 203 6.14 9.40 19.71
C ARG A 203 5.84 8.06 19.04
N ARG A 204 6.76 7.10 19.10
CA ARG A 204 6.56 5.75 18.52
C ARG A 204 5.45 4.95 19.20
N LEU A 205 5.31 5.05 20.52
CA LEU A 205 4.23 4.38 21.26
C LEU A 205 2.87 4.97 20.89
N ARG A 206 2.74 6.30 20.81
CA ARG A 206 1.54 6.98 20.30
C ARG A 206 1.19 6.51 18.89
N HIS A 207 2.17 6.47 17.99
CA HIS A 207 1.94 5.97 16.63
C HIS A 207 1.46 4.52 16.62
N GLY A 208 1.94 3.68 17.54
CA GLY A 208 1.43 2.31 17.70
C GLY A 208 -0.06 2.27 18.05
N TYR A 209 -0.51 3.14 18.95
CA TYR A 209 -1.94 3.30 19.25
C TYR A 209 -2.73 3.78 18.01
N GLU A 210 -2.28 4.85 17.36
CA GLU A 210 -2.93 5.40 16.17
C GLU A 210 -3.07 4.35 15.04
N PHE A 211 -2.02 3.53 14.83
CA PHE A 211 -2.01 2.46 13.84
C PHE A 211 -3.02 1.36 14.17
N ALA A 212 -3.02 0.86 15.42
CA ALA A 212 -3.99 -0.15 15.83
C ALA A 212 -5.43 0.38 15.77
N SER A 213 -5.65 1.66 16.12
CA SER A 213 -6.94 2.34 16.00
C SER A 213 -7.42 2.41 14.55
N ALA A 214 -6.51 2.71 13.61
CA ALA A 214 -6.81 2.71 12.18
C ALA A 214 -7.24 1.32 11.68
N VAL A 215 -6.52 0.26 12.06
CA VAL A 215 -6.85 -1.13 11.66
C VAL A 215 -8.15 -1.61 12.31
N GLN A 216 -8.41 -1.25 13.57
CA GLN A 216 -9.69 -1.52 14.22
C GLN A 216 -10.84 -0.84 13.47
N HIS A 217 -10.66 0.42 13.07
CA HIS A 217 -11.66 1.16 12.30
C HIS A 217 -11.98 0.47 10.97
N THR A 218 -10.98 0.01 10.23
CA THR A 218 -11.21 -0.70 8.96
C THR A 218 -11.92 -2.02 9.19
N ASN A 219 -11.48 -2.83 10.17
CA ASN A 219 -12.08 -4.13 10.46
C ASN A 219 -13.55 -4.02 10.90
N ARG A 220 -13.88 -3.02 11.74
CA ARG A 220 -15.28 -2.74 12.15
C ARG A 220 -16.20 -2.38 10.98
N ASN A 221 -15.62 -1.91 9.87
CA ASN A 221 -16.33 -1.60 8.64
C ASN A 221 -16.19 -2.73 7.60
N GLY A 222 -15.79 -3.94 8.00
CA GLY A 222 -15.68 -5.11 7.14
C GLY A 222 -14.48 -5.10 6.19
N ILE A 223 -13.51 -4.22 6.42
CA ILE A 223 -12.32 -4.07 5.58
C ILE A 223 -11.10 -4.58 6.36
N TYR A 224 -10.63 -5.75 5.96
CA TYR A 224 -9.35 -6.31 6.37
C TYR A 224 -8.31 -5.80 5.37
N VAL A 225 -7.12 -5.37 5.80
CA VAL A 225 -6.12 -4.75 4.89
C VAL A 225 -5.14 -5.79 4.37
N GLY A 226 -4.66 -6.68 5.24
CA GLY A 226 -3.84 -7.87 4.98
C GLY A 226 -2.46 -7.63 4.41
N ASP A 227 -2.10 -6.39 4.07
CA ASP A 227 -0.73 -5.93 3.82
C ASP A 227 -0.39 -4.82 4.82
N LEU A 228 -0.26 -5.20 6.09
CA LEU A 228 0.08 -4.28 7.17
C LEU A 228 1.61 -4.16 7.29
N GLY A 229 2.10 -2.92 7.41
CA GLY A 229 3.52 -2.68 7.62
C GLY A 229 3.90 -1.21 7.54
N LEU A 230 5.19 -0.93 7.80
CA LEU A 230 5.73 0.44 7.74
C LEU A 230 5.67 1.06 6.34
N HIS A 231 5.59 0.25 5.29
CA HIS A 231 5.48 0.71 3.90
C HIS A 231 4.09 1.29 3.58
N ASN A 232 3.06 0.87 4.33
CA ASN A 232 1.68 1.31 4.14
C ASN A 232 1.26 2.34 5.22
N ILE A 233 2.22 3.14 5.69
CA ILE A 233 1.99 4.25 6.63
C ILE A 233 2.60 5.54 6.07
N ALA A 234 1.81 6.62 6.10
CA ALA A 234 2.29 7.98 5.87
C ALA A 234 2.33 8.79 7.17
N LEU A 235 3.26 9.75 7.27
CA LEU A 235 3.27 10.74 8.34
C LEU A 235 2.67 12.06 7.86
N THR A 236 1.65 12.56 8.56
CA THR A 236 0.86 13.73 8.13
C THR A 236 1.68 15.01 7.96
N ALA A 237 2.61 15.25 8.89
CA ALA A 237 3.42 16.46 8.98
C ALA A 237 4.79 16.16 9.60
N PRO A 238 5.77 17.07 9.55
CA PRO A 238 7.00 16.93 10.33
C PRO A 238 6.72 16.94 11.84
N PRO A 239 7.58 16.32 12.66
CA PRO A 239 7.46 16.39 14.11
C PRO A 239 7.47 17.84 14.61
N PRO A 240 6.77 18.14 15.73
CA PRO A 240 6.14 17.20 16.65
C PRO A 240 4.64 16.91 16.36
N ASN A 241 4.07 17.50 15.31
CA ASN A 241 2.64 17.42 14.98
C ASN A 241 2.30 16.27 14.03
N ASP A 242 3.22 15.32 13.90
CA ASP A 242 3.06 14.20 13.01
C ASP A 242 2.11 13.16 13.60
N HIS A 243 1.24 12.66 12.75
CA HIS A 243 0.34 11.55 13.03
C HIS A 243 0.53 10.51 11.94
N ILE A 244 0.33 9.24 12.27
CA ILE A 244 0.32 8.18 11.25
C ILE A 244 -1.02 8.17 10.51
N VAL A 245 -0.98 7.84 9.23
CA VAL A 245 -2.15 7.54 8.41
C VAL A 245 -1.91 6.22 7.70
N LEU A 246 -2.83 5.27 7.88
CA LEU A 246 -2.88 4.02 7.14
C LEU A 246 -3.26 4.32 5.68
N ILE A 247 -2.43 3.88 4.75
CA ILE A 247 -2.58 4.10 3.31
C ILE A 247 -2.59 2.76 2.56
N ASP A 248 -2.75 2.83 1.24
CA ASP A 248 -2.65 1.70 0.31
C ASP A 248 -3.72 0.61 0.49
N PHE A 249 -4.95 0.92 0.04
CA PHE A 249 -6.12 0.05 0.17
C PHE A 249 -6.37 -0.76 -1.11
N GLU A 250 -5.32 -1.28 -1.75
CA GLU A 250 -5.46 -2.15 -2.94
C GLU A 250 -6.25 -3.44 -2.66
N LEU A 251 -6.33 -3.83 -1.38
CA LEU A 251 -7.02 -5.02 -0.88
C LEU A 251 -6.67 -6.25 -1.72
N VAL A 252 -5.38 -6.54 -1.81
CA VAL A 252 -4.90 -7.72 -2.51
C VAL A 252 -5.47 -8.99 -1.86
N PRO A 253 -5.81 -10.03 -2.66
CA PRO A 253 -6.42 -11.26 -2.14
C PRO A 253 -5.46 -12.05 -1.24
N MET A 254 -4.17 -11.73 -1.30
CA MET A 254 -3.13 -12.37 -0.51
C MET A 254 -2.91 -11.69 0.85
N TYR A 255 -2.48 -12.49 1.82
CA TYR A 255 -1.86 -12.02 3.05
C TYR A 255 -0.39 -11.70 2.80
N VAL A 256 0.04 -10.53 3.25
CA VAL A 256 1.42 -10.04 3.12
C VAL A 256 1.88 -9.51 4.47
N ASN A 257 3.03 -9.98 4.92
CA ASN A 257 3.76 -9.40 6.04
C ASN A 257 5.16 -9.03 5.57
N LEU A 258 5.25 -7.91 4.85
CA LEU A 258 6.49 -7.50 4.20
C LEU A 258 7.60 -7.33 5.26
N HIS A 259 8.68 -8.10 5.12
CA HIS A 259 9.81 -8.17 6.07
C HIS A 259 9.52 -8.83 7.43
N GLY A 260 8.40 -9.54 7.56
CA GLY A 260 8.08 -10.40 8.69
C GLY A 260 7.79 -11.84 8.26
N PRO A 261 7.49 -12.75 9.21
CA PRO A 261 7.07 -14.10 8.89
C PRO A 261 5.61 -14.15 8.42
N ASP A 262 5.27 -15.16 7.64
CA ASP A 262 3.87 -15.50 7.40
C ASP A 262 3.18 -15.81 8.73
N ALA A 263 1.93 -15.38 8.88
CA ALA A 263 1.11 -15.85 9.98
C ALA A 263 1.04 -17.40 9.95
N PRO A 264 1.02 -18.08 11.10
CA PRO A 264 0.87 -19.53 11.18
C PRO A 264 -0.27 -20.08 10.31
N GLU A 265 -1.38 -19.36 10.24
CA GLU A 265 -2.51 -19.67 9.37
C GLU A 265 -2.21 -19.50 7.89
N ALA A 266 -1.59 -18.38 7.51
CA ALA A 266 -1.22 -18.11 6.12
C ALA A 266 -0.16 -19.11 5.61
N SER A 267 0.72 -19.57 6.49
CA SER A 267 1.68 -20.65 6.20
C SER A 267 1.06 -22.06 6.24
N GLY A 268 -0.20 -22.21 6.67
CA GLY A 268 -0.96 -23.45 6.63
C GLY A 268 -0.92 -24.32 7.89
N HIS A 269 -0.35 -23.84 8.98
CA HIS A 269 -0.24 -24.59 10.24
C HIS A 269 -1.57 -24.68 11.00
N TRP A 270 -2.54 -23.85 10.63
CA TRP A 270 -3.87 -23.85 11.22
C TRP A 270 -4.94 -23.81 10.14
N GLU A 271 -5.82 -24.80 10.17
CA GLU A 271 -7.04 -24.83 9.40
C GLU A 271 -8.18 -24.26 10.26
N ILE A 272 -8.98 -23.37 9.67
CA ILE A 272 -10.13 -22.76 10.33
C ILE A 272 -11.39 -23.10 9.55
N SER A 273 -12.39 -23.59 10.28
CA SER A 273 -13.73 -23.84 9.76
C SER A 273 -14.78 -23.11 10.60
N MET A 274 -15.94 -22.86 10.02
CA MET A 274 -17.09 -22.27 10.71
C MET A 274 -18.11 -23.36 11.05
N HIS A 275 -18.50 -23.43 12.33
CA HIS A 275 -19.58 -24.29 12.80
C HIS A 275 -20.47 -23.50 13.76
N ASP A 276 -21.78 -23.46 13.50
CA ASP A 276 -22.76 -22.69 14.28
C ASP A 276 -22.35 -21.23 14.55
N GLY A 277 -21.76 -20.58 13.55
CA GLY A 277 -21.31 -19.19 13.66
C GLY A 277 -20.04 -18.99 14.50
N ARG A 278 -19.31 -20.07 14.83
CA ARG A 278 -18.05 -20.02 15.59
C ARG A 278 -16.89 -20.61 14.80
N SER A 279 -15.73 -19.99 14.94
CA SER A 279 -14.47 -20.49 14.38
C SER A 279 -13.94 -21.69 15.16
N ILE A 280 -13.73 -22.80 14.46
CA ILE A 280 -13.05 -23.99 14.94
C ILE A 280 -11.64 -24.00 14.36
N TYR A 281 -10.63 -24.04 15.23
CA TYR A 281 -9.22 -24.04 14.88
C TYR A 281 -8.65 -25.45 15.01
N ARG A 282 -8.03 -25.95 13.95
CA ARG A 282 -7.36 -27.24 13.92
C ARG A 282 -5.90 -27.04 13.51
N HIS A 283 -5.00 -27.60 14.30
CA HIS A 283 -3.58 -27.62 13.94
C HIS A 283 -3.32 -28.64 12.83
N CYS A 284 -2.46 -28.26 11.89
CA CYS A 284 -2.10 -29.06 10.72
C CYS A 284 -0.64 -29.53 10.83
N GLU A 285 -0.45 -30.85 10.90
CA GLU A 285 0.89 -31.48 10.93
C GLU A 285 1.63 -31.37 9.59
N THR A 286 0.90 -31.16 8.49
CA THR A 286 1.47 -30.99 7.15
C THR A 286 0.93 -29.69 6.56
N PRO A 287 1.59 -28.55 6.85
CA PRO A 287 1.09 -27.23 6.49
C PRO A 287 1.13 -27.02 4.97
N ILE A 288 0.05 -26.44 4.43
CA ILE A 288 -0.04 -26.02 3.02
C ILE A 288 -0.13 -24.50 3.00
N ASN A 289 0.80 -23.82 2.34
CA ASN A 289 0.77 -22.36 2.26
C ASN A 289 -0.55 -21.87 1.64
N LYS A 290 -1.26 -21.02 2.39
CA LYS A 290 -2.54 -20.41 2.04
C LYS A 290 -2.45 -18.91 1.85
N SER A 291 -1.26 -18.31 1.88
CA SER A 291 -1.10 -16.84 1.87
C SER A 291 -1.81 -16.17 0.70
N LYS A 292 -1.92 -16.84 -0.46
CA LYS A 292 -2.60 -16.32 -1.65
C LYS A 292 -4.12 -16.42 -1.65
N THR A 293 -4.71 -17.30 -0.84
CA THR A 293 -6.14 -17.65 -0.94
C THR A 293 -6.89 -17.51 0.38
N ILE A 294 -6.18 -17.44 1.51
CA ILE A 294 -6.73 -17.46 2.87
C ILE A 294 -7.82 -16.41 3.10
N ARG A 295 -7.69 -15.23 2.49
CA ARG A 295 -8.63 -14.12 2.68
C ARG A 295 -9.95 -14.35 1.95
N GLU A 296 -9.89 -14.93 0.76
CA GLU A 296 -11.08 -15.32 0.00
C GLU A 296 -11.76 -16.51 0.67
N GLU A 297 -10.97 -17.52 1.08
CA GLU A 297 -11.46 -18.70 1.81
C GLU A 297 -12.20 -18.31 3.10
N TRP A 298 -11.79 -17.22 3.75
CA TRP A 298 -12.34 -16.78 5.03
C TRP A 298 -13.20 -15.53 4.95
N ALA A 299 -13.65 -15.11 3.75
CA ALA A 299 -14.45 -13.90 3.57
C ALA A 299 -15.72 -13.85 4.45
N ALA A 300 -16.27 -15.00 4.83
CA ALA A 300 -17.43 -15.12 5.71
C ALA A 300 -17.10 -15.33 7.21
N ASN A 301 -15.81 -15.35 7.58
CA ASN A 301 -15.32 -15.61 8.94
C ASN A 301 -14.54 -14.40 9.48
N SER A 302 -15.28 -13.42 10.00
CA SER A 302 -14.72 -12.17 10.53
C SER A 302 -13.73 -12.39 11.67
N ASP A 303 -13.98 -13.34 12.57
CA ASP A 303 -13.13 -13.63 13.73
C ASP A 303 -11.77 -14.19 13.30
N ALA A 304 -11.75 -15.05 12.30
CA ALA A 304 -10.52 -15.60 11.74
C ALA A 304 -9.70 -14.52 11.02
N LEU A 305 -10.37 -13.70 10.20
CA LEU A 305 -9.73 -12.58 9.51
C LEU A 305 -9.18 -11.54 10.49
N GLU A 306 -9.89 -11.24 11.58
CA GLU A 306 -9.40 -10.32 12.61
C GLU A 306 -8.14 -10.86 13.29
N ARG A 307 -8.12 -12.14 13.69
CA ARG A 307 -6.94 -12.76 14.31
C ARG A 307 -5.75 -12.83 13.36
N LEU A 308 -6.00 -12.97 12.05
CA LEU A 308 -4.99 -12.87 11.01
C LEU A 308 -4.42 -11.44 10.94
N GLU A 309 -5.27 -10.40 10.92
CA GLU A 309 -4.83 -8.99 10.97
C GLU A 309 -4.04 -8.68 12.24
N VAL A 310 -4.47 -9.19 13.41
CA VAL A 310 -3.78 -8.95 14.69
C VAL A 310 -2.32 -9.42 14.65
N PHE A 311 -2.01 -10.49 13.90
CA PHE A 311 -0.63 -10.92 13.71
C PHE A 311 0.18 -9.88 12.92
N GLY A 312 -0.39 -9.35 11.83
CA GLY A 312 0.19 -8.25 11.06
C GLY A 312 0.34 -6.97 11.90
N VAL A 313 -0.63 -6.69 12.78
CA VAL A 313 -0.56 -5.59 13.75
C VAL A 313 0.60 -5.78 14.70
N GLY A 314 0.77 -6.97 15.29
CA GLY A 314 1.89 -7.28 16.17
C GLY A 314 3.25 -7.06 15.49
N CYS A 315 3.42 -7.61 14.28
CA CYS A 315 4.65 -7.42 13.50
C CYS A 315 4.91 -5.93 13.19
N SER A 316 3.86 -5.19 12.83
CA SER A 316 3.95 -3.75 12.55
C SER A 316 4.33 -2.95 13.81
N LEU A 317 3.70 -3.21 14.94
CA LEU A 317 4.01 -2.57 16.22
C LEU A 317 5.47 -2.82 16.64
N ALA A 318 5.95 -4.06 16.46
CA ALA A 318 7.34 -4.42 16.71
C ALA A 318 8.30 -3.59 15.84
N ALA A 319 8.01 -3.43 14.55
CA ALA A 319 8.80 -2.61 13.65
C ALA A 319 8.72 -1.11 13.99
N MET A 320 7.52 -0.63 14.36
CA MET A 320 7.24 0.78 14.68
C MET A 320 7.93 1.25 15.95
N VAL A 321 7.97 0.42 17.00
CA VAL A 321 8.59 0.76 18.30
C VAL A 321 10.01 0.22 18.42
N GLN A 322 10.39 -0.70 17.53
CA GLN A 322 11.65 -1.44 17.58
C GLN A 322 11.80 -2.22 18.89
N CYS A 323 10.75 -2.96 19.24
CA CYS A 323 10.78 -3.90 20.34
C CYS A 323 10.96 -5.33 19.81
N PRO A 324 11.65 -6.19 20.56
CA PRO A 324 11.92 -7.54 20.09
C PRO A 324 10.69 -8.44 20.19
N VAL A 325 10.50 -9.27 19.17
CA VAL A 325 9.48 -10.32 19.13
C VAL A 325 10.09 -11.66 18.74
N TYR A 326 9.62 -12.71 19.38
CA TYR A 326 10.18 -14.05 19.28
C TYR A 326 9.18 -15.03 18.66
N PHE A 327 9.66 -15.81 17.70
CA PHE A 327 8.92 -16.80 16.93
C PHE A 327 9.63 -18.16 17.05
N PRO A 328 9.65 -18.80 18.23
CA PRO A 328 10.39 -20.05 18.48
C PRO A 328 9.97 -21.23 17.60
N TRP A 329 8.84 -21.13 16.90
CA TRP A 329 8.34 -22.13 15.95
C TRP A 329 8.88 -21.96 14.53
N LEU A 330 9.69 -20.94 14.25
CA LEU A 330 10.28 -20.72 12.93
C LEU A 330 11.72 -21.25 12.88
N ASP A 331 11.94 -22.22 12.00
CA ASP A 331 13.27 -22.83 11.79
C ASP A 331 14.27 -21.87 11.12
N SER A 332 13.80 -20.93 10.30
CA SER A 332 14.65 -19.92 9.64
C SER A 332 13.86 -18.68 9.19
N PHE A 333 14.57 -17.57 9.00
CA PHE A 333 14.03 -16.33 8.42
C PHE A 333 14.66 -16.09 7.05
N THR A 334 13.82 -15.77 6.06
CA THR A 334 14.27 -15.39 4.71
C THR A 334 14.63 -13.91 4.61
N SER A 335 14.12 -13.07 5.52
CA SER A 335 14.35 -11.62 5.57
C SER A 335 14.16 -11.14 7.00
N MET A 336 15.23 -10.87 7.75
CA MET A 336 15.12 -10.36 9.12
C MET A 336 14.91 -8.84 9.10
N SER A 337 13.74 -8.39 9.54
CA SER A 337 13.65 -7.10 10.23
C SER A 337 14.43 -7.21 11.54
N PHE A 338 15.18 -6.17 11.94
CA PHE A 338 16.13 -6.20 13.07
C PHE A 338 15.54 -6.66 14.42
N ASN A 339 14.20 -6.65 14.56
CA ASN A 339 13.51 -6.88 15.82
C ASN A 339 12.70 -8.19 15.88
N LEU A 340 12.78 -9.04 14.84
CA LEU A 340 12.10 -10.33 14.78
C LEU A 340 13.11 -11.47 14.91
N HIS A 341 12.83 -12.45 15.76
CA HIS A 341 13.82 -13.47 16.14
C HIS A 341 13.21 -14.88 16.19
N GLY A 342 13.93 -15.89 15.68
CA GLY A 342 13.49 -17.29 15.73
C GLY A 342 13.86 -18.04 16.98
N LYS A 343 14.72 -17.46 17.81
CA LYS A 343 15.18 -18.04 19.08
C LYS A 343 14.81 -17.10 20.21
N GLY A 344 14.57 -17.65 21.39
CA GLY A 344 14.10 -16.89 22.54
C GLY A 344 15.06 -15.80 23.02
N PRO A 345 14.62 -14.97 23.98
CA PRO A 345 15.36 -13.82 24.51
C PRO A 345 16.75 -14.17 25.07
N GLU A 346 16.96 -15.43 25.45
CA GLU A 346 18.23 -15.96 25.94
C GLU A 346 19.34 -16.05 24.88
N THR A 347 18.99 -16.01 23.59
CA THR A 347 19.97 -16.11 22.51
C THR A 347 20.64 -14.77 22.23
N PRO A 348 21.99 -14.68 22.20
CA PRO A 348 22.69 -13.43 21.90
C PRO A 348 22.31 -12.83 20.54
N ARG A 349 22.05 -11.52 20.54
CA ARG A 349 21.70 -10.73 19.35
C ARG A 349 22.83 -9.76 18.99
N PRO A 350 23.63 -10.02 17.94
CA PRO A 350 24.83 -9.24 17.62
C PRO A 350 24.58 -7.75 17.33
N TYR A 351 23.35 -7.39 16.94
CA TYR A 351 22.96 -6.03 16.56
C TYR A 351 21.80 -5.49 17.40
N ALA A 352 21.55 -6.05 18.59
CA ALA A 352 20.50 -5.55 19.47
C ALA A 352 20.82 -4.15 19.98
N ASN A 353 19.83 -3.27 19.91
CA ASN A 353 19.90 -1.94 20.51
C ASN A 353 19.42 -2.03 21.97
N THR A 354 20.18 -2.72 22.82
CA THR A 354 19.78 -3.04 24.20
C THR A 354 19.46 -1.80 25.02
N THR A 355 20.14 -0.68 24.77
CA THR A 355 19.85 0.62 25.40
C THR A 355 18.46 1.14 25.06
N TRP A 356 18.03 1.01 23.81
CA TRP A 356 16.68 1.40 23.38
C TRP A 356 15.63 0.41 23.87
N GLU A 357 15.88 -0.89 23.68
CA GLU A 357 14.96 -1.96 24.09
C GLU A 357 14.64 -1.89 25.58
N ALA A 358 15.62 -1.56 26.43
CA ALA A 358 15.43 -1.39 27.87
C ALA A 358 14.50 -0.22 28.26
N LYS A 359 14.30 0.76 27.35
CA LYS A 359 13.34 1.86 27.57
C LYS A 359 11.91 1.47 27.22
N VAL A 360 11.73 0.48 26.33
CA VAL A 360 10.39 0.07 25.89
C VAL A 360 9.64 -0.58 27.07
N PRO A 361 8.40 -0.16 27.38
CA PRO A 361 7.65 -0.77 28.48
C PRO A 361 7.45 -2.27 28.27
N GLN A 362 7.74 -3.08 29.29
CA GLN A 362 7.56 -4.54 29.20
C GLN A 362 6.12 -4.93 28.82
N LYS A 363 5.13 -4.22 29.37
CA LYS A 363 3.70 -4.42 29.01
C LYS A 363 3.42 -4.24 27.51
N PHE A 364 4.16 -3.37 26.84
CA PHE A 364 4.07 -3.19 25.39
C PHE A 364 4.69 -4.39 24.66
N CYS A 365 5.89 -4.82 25.06
CA CYS A 365 6.53 -6.01 24.51
C CYS A 365 5.66 -7.27 24.67
N ASP A 366 5.07 -7.47 25.85
CA ASP A 366 4.17 -8.60 26.13
C ASP A 366 2.91 -8.57 25.26
N LEU A 367 2.33 -7.38 25.07
CA LEU A 367 1.19 -7.17 24.18
C LEU A 367 1.55 -7.57 22.75
N VAL A 368 2.64 -7.03 22.23
CA VAL A 368 3.11 -7.30 20.86
C VAL A 368 3.42 -8.78 20.67
N GLN A 369 4.11 -9.41 21.62
CA GLN A 369 4.42 -10.84 21.58
C GLN A 369 3.14 -11.69 21.52
N ARG A 370 2.10 -11.29 22.26
CA ARG A 370 0.80 -11.98 22.27
C ARG A 370 0.00 -11.76 20.99
N CYS A 371 0.11 -10.60 20.34
CA CYS A 371 -0.44 -10.39 18.99
C CYS A 371 0.21 -11.34 17.96
N CYS A 372 1.48 -11.68 18.16
CA CYS A 372 2.26 -12.56 17.29
C CYS A 372 2.21 -14.05 17.68
N SER A 373 1.30 -14.48 18.55
CA SER A 373 1.23 -15.87 19.02
C SER A 373 1.06 -16.89 17.89
N TYR A 374 1.71 -18.05 18.05
CA TYR A 374 1.61 -19.18 17.12
C TYR A 374 0.17 -19.70 17.02
N ASP A 375 -0.48 -19.90 18.17
CA ASP A 375 -1.89 -20.25 18.22
C ASP A 375 -2.74 -18.98 18.01
N PRO A 376 -3.58 -18.92 16.98
CA PRO A 376 -4.42 -17.75 16.71
C PRO A 376 -5.36 -17.41 17.87
N ARG A 377 -5.73 -18.40 18.68
CA ARG A 377 -6.66 -18.25 19.81
C ARG A 377 -6.03 -17.50 20.99
N ASP A 378 -4.71 -17.56 21.11
CA ASP A 378 -3.97 -16.85 22.16
C ASP A 378 -3.84 -15.35 21.88
N ARG A 379 -4.05 -14.95 20.63
CA ARG A 379 -4.05 -13.55 20.21
C ARG A 379 -5.26 -12.83 20.81
N LEU A 380 -5.04 -11.57 21.18
CA LEU A 380 -6.09 -10.64 21.56
C LEU A 380 -6.94 -10.28 20.34
N LEU A 381 -8.18 -9.87 20.56
CA LEU A 381 -8.95 -9.16 19.53
C LEU A 381 -8.51 -7.69 19.47
N LEU A 382 -8.74 -7.02 18.34
CA LEU A 382 -8.29 -5.64 18.12
C LEU A 382 -8.83 -4.67 19.15
N ASP A 383 -10.07 -4.87 19.61
CA ASP A 383 -10.67 -4.06 20.67
C ASP A 383 -9.84 -4.08 21.97
N GLU A 384 -9.32 -5.25 22.34
CA GLU A 384 -8.46 -5.38 23.51
C GLU A 384 -7.05 -4.82 23.26
N VAL A 385 -6.53 -4.95 22.03
CA VAL A 385 -5.23 -4.39 21.63
C VAL A 385 -5.27 -2.87 21.72
N VAL A 386 -6.26 -2.23 21.10
CA VAL A 386 -6.43 -0.76 21.11
C VAL A 386 -6.63 -0.25 22.53
N ALA A 387 -7.49 -0.88 23.33
CA ALA A 387 -7.72 -0.47 24.72
C ALA A 387 -6.45 -0.55 25.59
N LYS A 388 -5.57 -1.53 25.33
CA LYS A 388 -4.27 -1.61 26.02
C LYS A 388 -3.28 -0.56 25.53
N LEU A 389 -3.34 -0.18 24.25
CA LEU A 389 -2.46 0.81 23.66
C LEU A 389 -2.81 2.25 24.06
N GLU A 390 -4.07 2.51 24.39
CA GLU A 390 -4.58 3.85 24.77
C GLU A 390 -3.80 4.50 25.92
N GLN A 391 -3.22 3.71 26.84
CA GLN A 391 -2.37 4.23 27.91
C GLN A 391 -1.10 4.96 27.42
N TRP A 392 -0.74 4.80 26.14
CA TRP A 392 0.40 5.44 25.49
C TRP A 392 0.00 6.41 24.36
N ALA A 393 -1.30 6.71 24.21
CA ALA A 393 -1.83 7.66 23.24
C ALA A 393 -1.41 9.11 23.53
#